data_AF-A0A397FUS4-F1
#
_entry.id   AF-A0A397FUS4-F1
#
_cell.length_a   1.000
_cell.length_b   1.000
_cell.length_c   1.000
_cell.angle_alpha   90.00
_cell.angle_beta   90.00
_cell.angle_gamma   90.00
#
_symmetry.space_group_name_H-M   'P 1'
#
loop_
_entity.id
_entity.type
_entity.pdbx_description
1 polymer ?
#
loop_
_entity_poly.entity_id
_entity_poly.type
_entity_poly.pdbx_seq_one_letter_code
_entity_poly.pdbx_strand_id
1 'polypeptide(L)'
;MEYLAKIIQETRVENKQFWQYDFLDLQTGEEDCFYHREKVNYFPSLPGKLEIWEDNQEQKFYQSFDQEIFKTAEEYQKAEELEASIQLQKELKENVEEIKSNLDEEQIKPTPQLVTRLRKLGITQKILATEVFYVNERTIRNLEKRAKMPNRKLKKRGRKRKIAGYNLSLLKKFVDSSNEEKSAKTQQEIAKEYHDRGLKLHRSTISRTLTREGQVYKKASKQYSELDIEKAKQFIRDKYWLYSYSHCFALDEFGFHLNEASQRVCFRKGCRAKIIQPGEKGCHYTVILCAQNLAEQGEIKVTYKPIKNIIKKKKKKKETEKKGTKAVDLHDFLAGVNFPNNCYILLDNAKIHHAVKSCIKEGRLPIKELAIKKGIMLEYLPSHAPMINPAEFCINFIKGFIRRKRPRTDEEVKTVVSEAMTDLQKKDLTEFFLHCRDILNVKLNYKSGK
;
A
#
# COMPACT_ATOMS: atom_id res chain seq x y z
N MET A 1 54.66 29.86 -11.11
CA MET A 1 54.47 28.96 -9.95
C MET A 1 54.22 27.57 -10.46
N GLU A 2 54.79 26.56 -9.81
CA GLU A 2 54.71 25.16 -10.22
C GLU A 2 53.98 24.37 -9.13
N TYR A 3 52.98 23.60 -9.53
CA TYR A 3 52.16 22.78 -8.65
C TYR A 3 52.14 21.33 -9.14
N LEU A 4 52.11 20.38 -8.21
CA LEU A 4 51.69 19.01 -8.53
C LEU A 4 50.19 18.94 -8.36
N ALA A 5 49.43 19.10 -9.44
CA ALA A 5 48.02 19.42 -9.38
C ALA A 5 47.13 18.36 -10.04
N LYS A 6 45.91 18.22 -9.55
CA LYS A 6 44.82 17.51 -10.22
C LYS A 6 43.65 18.47 -10.46
N ILE A 7 43.24 18.62 -11.72
CA ILE A 7 42.09 19.46 -12.07
C ILE A 7 40.81 18.74 -11.61
N ILE A 8 40.04 19.40 -10.74
CA ILE A 8 38.83 18.85 -10.12
C ILE A 8 37.60 19.26 -10.94
N GLN A 9 37.55 20.52 -11.36
CA GLN A 9 36.37 21.11 -11.99
C GLN A 9 36.76 22.11 -13.07
N GLU A 10 35.98 22.12 -14.16
CA GLU A 10 36.06 23.15 -15.20
C GLU A 10 34.73 23.91 -15.27
N THR A 11 34.80 25.25 -15.27
CA THR A 11 33.62 26.12 -15.36
C THR A 11 33.85 27.21 -16.40
N ARG A 12 32.89 27.39 -17.32
CA ARG A 12 32.93 28.47 -18.31
C ARG A 12 32.33 29.74 -17.71
N VAL A 13 33.13 30.81 -17.59
CA VAL A 13 32.67 32.08 -17.01
C VAL A 13 31.74 32.81 -17.99
N GLU A 14 30.56 33.24 -17.52
CA GLU A 14 29.46 33.77 -18.35
C GLU A 14 29.82 35.02 -19.17
N ASN A 15 30.87 35.76 -18.79
CA ASN A 15 31.38 36.95 -19.50
C ASN A 15 32.40 36.63 -20.64
N LYS A 16 32.42 35.37 -21.10
CA LYS A 16 32.83 34.89 -22.46
C LYS A 16 34.29 34.92 -22.91
N GLN A 17 35.29 35.30 -22.11
CA GLN A 17 36.69 35.23 -22.58
C GLN A 17 37.58 34.17 -21.92
N PHE A 18 37.17 33.54 -20.81
CA PHE A 18 38.01 32.60 -20.08
C PHE A 18 37.23 31.39 -19.55
N TRP A 19 37.96 30.28 -19.41
CA TRP A 19 37.64 29.10 -18.62
C TRP A 19 38.30 29.23 -17.26
N GLN A 20 37.57 28.89 -16.20
CA GLN A 20 38.10 28.73 -14.84
C GLN A 20 38.27 27.23 -14.57
N TYR A 21 39.43 26.86 -14.05
CA TYR A 21 39.73 25.50 -13.62
C TYR A 21 40.07 25.52 -12.14
N ASP A 22 39.35 24.72 -11.36
CA ASP A 22 39.65 24.50 -9.96
C ASP A 22 40.51 23.23 -9.86
N PHE A 23 41.60 23.30 -9.12
CA PHE A 23 42.57 22.21 -8.98
C PHE A 23 42.90 21.94 -7.50
N LEU A 24 43.28 20.70 -7.23
CA LEU A 24 43.84 20.27 -5.95
C LEU A 24 45.37 20.28 -6.07
N ASP A 25 46.05 21.07 -5.26
CA ASP A 25 47.50 20.93 -5.09
C ASP A 25 47.76 19.71 -4.20
N LEU A 26 48.37 18.68 -4.77
CA LEU A 26 48.66 17.44 -4.07
C LEU A 26 49.76 17.62 -3.00
N GLN A 27 50.60 18.64 -3.09
CA GLN A 27 51.66 18.87 -2.10
C GLN A 27 51.12 19.48 -0.81
N THR A 28 50.17 20.42 -0.92
CA THR A 28 49.61 21.16 0.22
C THR A 28 48.23 20.64 0.65
N GLY A 29 47.50 19.98 -0.25
CA GLY A 29 46.11 19.58 -0.07
C GLY A 29 45.11 20.73 -0.19
N GLU A 30 45.56 21.91 -0.60
CA GLU A 30 44.73 23.09 -0.80
C GLU A 30 44.08 23.10 -2.19
N GLU A 31 42.88 23.65 -2.26
CA GLU A 31 42.17 23.89 -3.52
C GLU A 31 42.41 25.32 -3.96
N ASP A 32 42.64 25.50 -5.26
CA ASP A 32 42.88 26.80 -5.86
C ASP A 32 42.37 26.82 -7.30
N CYS A 33 42.39 27.97 -7.96
CA CYS A 33 41.87 28.13 -9.31
C CYS A 33 42.81 28.90 -10.24
N PHE A 34 42.69 28.63 -11.55
CA PHE A 34 43.37 29.40 -12.59
C PHE A 34 42.48 29.62 -13.81
N TYR A 35 42.87 30.59 -14.64
CA TYR A 35 42.13 30.98 -15.84
C TYR A 35 42.90 30.67 -17.14
N HIS A 36 42.17 30.24 -18.17
CA HIS A 36 42.72 30.08 -19.52
C HIS A 36 41.72 30.51 -20.59
N ARG A 37 42.20 31.11 -21.69
CA ARG A 37 41.30 31.57 -22.77
C ARG A 37 40.70 30.41 -23.55
N GLU A 38 41.50 29.37 -23.76
CA GLU A 38 41.11 28.18 -24.51
C GLU A 38 40.81 27.03 -23.56
N LYS A 39 40.25 25.95 -24.11
CA LYS A 39 40.02 24.75 -23.32
C LYS A 39 41.36 24.01 -23.15
N VAL A 40 41.77 23.76 -21.91
CA VAL A 40 42.95 22.95 -21.61
C VAL A 40 42.63 21.49 -21.94
N ASN A 41 43.50 20.82 -22.69
CA ASN A 41 43.35 19.40 -22.96
C ASN A 41 44.02 18.61 -21.83
N TYR A 42 43.23 17.88 -21.06
CA TYR A 42 43.72 17.07 -19.94
C TYR A 42 42.85 15.83 -19.72
N PHE A 43 43.41 14.84 -19.05
CA PHE A 43 42.71 13.66 -18.56
C PHE A 43 42.28 13.89 -17.11
N PRO A 44 40.97 13.95 -16.79
CA PRO A 44 40.48 14.28 -15.45
C PRO A 44 40.93 13.31 -14.34
N SER A 45 41.25 12.07 -14.71
CA SER A 45 41.69 11.05 -13.75
C SER A 45 43.15 11.20 -13.34
N LEU A 46 43.97 11.94 -14.10
CA LEU A 46 45.43 11.96 -13.92
C LEU A 46 45.89 13.29 -13.30
N PRO A 47 46.74 13.25 -12.25
CA PRO A 47 47.47 14.44 -11.84
C PRO A 47 48.51 14.85 -12.89
N GLY A 48 49.09 16.04 -12.74
CA GLY A 48 50.15 16.54 -13.60
C GLY A 48 50.90 17.71 -12.97
N LYS A 49 51.98 18.15 -13.59
CA LYS A 49 52.66 19.40 -13.18
C LYS A 49 51.99 20.56 -13.87
N LEU A 50 51.42 21.44 -13.06
CA LEU A 50 50.73 22.63 -13.49
C LEU A 50 51.64 23.83 -13.29
N GLU A 51 51.95 24.52 -14.37
CA GLU A 51 52.63 25.81 -14.34
C GLU A 51 51.61 26.91 -14.59
N ILE A 52 51.58 27.88 -13.68
CA ILE A 52 50.75 29.07 -13.78
C ILE A 52 51.59 30.31 -13.53
N TRP A 53 51.24 31.41 -14.18
CA TRP A 53 51.80 32.73 -13.88
C TRP A 53 50.73 33.60 -13.25
N GLU A 54 51.16 34.59 -12.48
CA GLU A 54 50.27 35.47 -11.72
C GLU A 54 50.42 36.89 -12.27
N ASP A 55 49.31 37.56 -12.52
CA ASP A 55 49.32 38.94 -12.99
C ASP A 55 49.43 39.95 -11.82
N ASN A 56 49.46 41.23 -12.15
CA ASN A 56 49.55 42.30 -11.16
C ASN A 56 48.29 42.43 -10.26
N GLN A 57 47.24 41.67 -10.54
CA GLN A 57 45.99 41.61 -9.77
C GLN A 57 45.85 40.30 -9.00
N GLU A 58 46.93 39.52 -8.86
CA GLU A 58 46.95 38.21 -8.19
C GLU A 58 46.06 37.17 -8.89
N GLN A 59 45.74 37.38 -10.18
CA GLN A 59 45.02 36.39 -10.98
C GLN A 59 45.99 35.38 -11.57
N LYS A 60 45.68 34.10 -11.36
CA LYS A 60 46.48 32.97 -11.83
C LYS A 60 46.04 32.55 -13.23
N PHE A 61 46.96 32.58 -14.17
CA PHE A 61 46.74 32.22 -15.55
C PHE A 61 47.55 30.99 -15.95
N TYR A 62 46.90 30.12 -16.72
CA TYR A 62 47.51 28.91 -17.26
C TYR A 62 48.74 29.20 -18.11
N GLN A 63 49.84 28.49 -17.84
CA GLN A 63 51.04 28.47 -18.68
C GLN A 63 51.21 27.12 -19.36
N SER A 64 51.24 26.03 -18.59
CA SER A 64 51.38 24.66 -19.09
C SER A 64 50.81 23.64 -18.10
N PHE A 65 50.35 22.49 -18.58
CA PHE A 65 49.97 21.36 -17.74
C PHE A 65 50.44 20.07 -18.39
N ASP A 66 51.44 19.44 -17.79
CA ASP A 66 52.07 18.23 -18.30
C ASP A 66 51.68 17.05 -17.41
N GLN A 67 50.94 16.11 -18.00
CA GLN A 67 50.47 14.87 -17.34
C GLN A 67 51.37 13.66 -17.64
N GLU A 68 52.39 13.81 -18.50
CA GLU A 68 53.33 12.73 -18.87
C GLU A 68 54.53 12.63 -17.92
N ILE A 69 54.50 13.36 -16.82
CA ILE A 69 55.64 13.48 -15.89
C ILE A 69 55.86 12.22 -15.06
N PHE A 70 54.82 11.42 -14.87
CA PHE A 70 54.93 10.13 -14.21
C PHE A 70 55.56 9.12 -15.17
N LYS A 71 56.89 9.19 -15.28
CA LYS A 71 57.68 8.29 -16.14
C LYS A 71 57.66 6.85 -15.63
N THR A 72 57.32 6.67 -14.35
CA THR A 72 57.29 5.37 -13.68
C THR A 72 55.96 5.13 -12.97
N ALA A 73 55.52 3.86 -12.93
CA ALA A 73 54.29 3.46 -12.23
C ALA A 73 54.34 3.78 -10.72
N GLU A 74 55.53 3.81 -10.12
CA GLU A 74 55.72 4.12 -8.70
C GLU A 74 55.41 5.58 -8.37
N GLU A 75 55.76 6.53 -9.24
CA GLU A 75 55.46 7.96 -9.03
C GLU A 75 53.96 8.22 -9.13
N TYR A 76 53.28 7.53 -10.05
CA TYR A 76 51.83 7.60 -10.18
C TYR A 76 51.11 7.06 -8.94
N GLN A 77 51.56 5.91 -8.42
CA GLN A 77 50.99 5.31 -7.22
C GLN A 77 51.15 6.22 -5.99
N LYS A 78 52.30 6.91 -5.85
CA LYS A 78 52.51 7.90 -4.78
C LYS A 78 51.55 9.10 -4.87
N ALA A 79 51.23 9.56 -6.09
CA ALA A 79 50.29 10.65 -6.28
C ALA A 79 48.85 10.22 -5.91
N GLU A 80 48.44 8.99 -6.26
CA GLU A 80 47.14 8.45 -5.86
C GLU A 80 47.04 8.26 -4.33
N GLU A 81 48.10 7.77 -3.67
CA GLU A 81 48.14 7.64 -2.21
C GLU A 81 48.02 9.00 -1.50
N LEU A 82 48.64 10.03 -2.07
CA LEU A 82 48.60 11.39 -1.53
C LEU A 82 47.21 12.01 -1.67
N GLU A 83 46.58 11.85 -2.85
CA GLU A 83 45.19 12.25 -3.08
C GLU A 83 44.23 11.57 -2.09
N ALA A 84 44.37 10.25 -1.91
CA ALA A 84 43.55 9.48 -0.97
C ALA A 84 43.73 9.96 0.49
N SER A 85 44.96 10.29 0.88
CA SER A 85 45.26 10.84 2.21
C SER A 85 44.60 12.20 2.45
N ILE A 86 44.65 13.10 1.46
CA ILE A 86 44.01 14.42 1.53
C ILE A 86 42.50 14.27 1.66
N GLN A 87 41.89 13.38 0.89
CA GLN A 87 40.46 13.12 0.93
C GLN A 87 40.00 12.62 2.31
N LEU A 88 40.74 11.66 2.89
CA LEU A 88 40.47 11.16 4.24
C LEU A 88 40.57 12.24 5.31
N GLN A 89 41.53 13.17 5.20
CA GLN A 89 41.66 14.28 6.13
C GLN A 89 40.49 15.27 6.05
N LYS A 90 39.98 15.55 4.84
CA LYS A 90 38.79 16.39 4.64
C LYS A 90 37.55 15.76 5.28
N GLU A 91 37.30 14.48 5.01
CA GLU A 91 36.19 13.73 5.62
C GLU A 91 36.27 13.71 7.15
N LEU A 92 37.47 13.54 7.73
CA LEU A 92 37.65 13.55 9.18
C LEU A 92 37.31 14.92 9.79
N LYS A 93 37.71 16.02 9.15
CA LYS A 93 37.38 17.39 9.61
C LYS A 93 35.87 17.64 9.56
N GLU A 94 35.19 17.25 8.49
CA GLU A 94 33.74 17.40 8.37
C GLU A 94 33.00 16.62 9.45
N ASN A 95 33.37 15.36 9.68
CA ASN A 95 32.79 14.52 10.72
C ASN A 95 32.99 15.12 12.12
N VAL A 96 34.15 15.72 12.40
CA VAL A 96 34.42 16.38 13.69
C VAL A 96 33.53 17.61 13.87
N GLU A 97 33.35 18.44 12.85
CA GLU A 97 32.45 19.60 12.91
C GLU A 97 30.98 19.19 13.03
N GLU A 98 30.56 18.12 12.35
CA GLU A 98 29.22 17.53 12.51
C GLU A 98 29.00 17.03 13.96
N ILE A 99 29.98 16.35 14.55
CA ILE A 99 29.89 15.90 15.95
C ILE A 99 29.81 17.11 16.92
N LYS A 100 30.61 18.16 16.70
CA LYS A 100 30.56 19.37 17.55
C LYS A 100 29.20 20.05 17.47
N SER A 101 28.66 20.25 16.25
CA SER A 101 27.33 20.85 16.05
C SER A 101 26.22 20.00 16.69
N ASN A 102 26.27 18.68 16.57
CA ASN A 102 25.32 17.79 17.22
C ASN A 102 25.40 17.84 18.76
N LEU A 103 26.60 17.97 19.32
CA LEU A 103 26.81 18.14 20.76
C LEU A 103 26.26 19.49 21.27
N ASP A 104 26.41 20.57 20.49
CA ASP A 104 25.83 21.88 20.82
C ASP A 104 24.29 21.89 20.71
N GLU A 105 23.71 21.00 19.91
CA GLU A 105 22.26 20.85 19.77
C GLU A 105 21.61 19.96 20.85
N GLU A 106 22.35 19.04 21.46
CA GLU A 106 21.88 18.19 22.59
C GLU A 106 21.89 18.92 23.95
N GLN A 107 21.47 20.18 23.99
CA GLN A 107 21.24 20.88 25.25
C GLN A 107 20.22 20.12 26.11
N ILE A 108 20.67 19.63 27.26
CA ILE A 108 19.84 18.90 28.22
C ILE A 108 18.68 19.81 28.64
N LYS A 109 17.45 19.48 28.24
CA LYS A 109 16.28 20.30 28.58
C LYS A 109 16.00 20.23 30.09
N PRO A 110 15.87 21.37 30.79
CA PRO A 110 15.63 21.36 32.22
C PRO A 110 14.23 20.81 32.53
N THR A 111 14.17 19.67 33.22
CA THR A 111 12.92 19.10 33.74
C THR A 111 12.74 19.46 35.22
N PRO A 112 11.49 19.56 35.73
CA PRO A 112 11.25 19.87 37.14
C PRO A 112 11.96 18.91 38.12
N GLN A 113 12.05 17.62 37.76
CA GLN A 113 12.69 16.59 38.56
C GLN A 113 14.21 16.75 38.57
N LEU A 114 14.82 16.98 37.40
CA LEU A 114 16.26 17.16 37.26
C LEU A 114 16.74 18.42 38.01
N VAL A 115 16.04 19.54 37.83
CA VAL A 115 16.33 20.78 38.56
C VAL A 115 16.27 20.54 40.08
N THR A 116 15.24 19.83 40.56
CA THR A 116 15.10 19.55 42.00
C THR A 116 16.24 18.67 42.52
N ARG A 117 16.68 17.67 41.74
CA ARG A 117 17.80 16.79 42.11
C ARG A 117 19.11 17.57 42.20
N LEU A 118 19.40 18.41 41.21
CA LEU A 118 20.63 19.23 41.20
C LEU A 118 20.64 20.28 42.32
N ARG A 119 19.47 20.82 42.67
CA ARG A 119 19.32 21.73 43.82
C ARG A 119 19.56 21.02 45.16
N LYS A 120 19.19 19.73 45.29
CA LYS A 120 19.52 18.93 46.48
C LYS A 120 21.02 18.67 46.62
N LEU A 121 21.78 18.72 45.53
CA LEU A 121 23.25 18.61 45.52
C LEU A 121 23.95 19.96 45.82
N GLY A 122 23.19 21.00 46.18
CA GLY A 122 23.75 22.30 46.58
C GLY A 122 24.03 23.27 45.42
N ILE A 123 23.79 22.87 44.15
CA ILE A 123 24.03 23.75 43.00
C ILE A 123 23.06 24.94 43.02
N THR A 124 23.55 26.15 42.80
CA THR A 124 22.71 27.36 42.84
C THR A 124 21.84 27.52 41.58
N GLN A 125 20.75 28.28 41.66
CA GLN A 125 19.86 28.53 40.51
C GLN A 125 20.58 29.27 39.38
N LYS A 126 21.49 30.17 39.73
CA LYS A 126 22.31 30.92 38.78
C LYS A 126 23.18 29.98 37.95
N ILE A 127 23.93 29.09 38.60
CA ILE A 127 24.78 28.09 37.94
C ILE A 127 23.95 27.18 37.03
N LEU A 128 22.80 26.68 37.52
CA LEU A 128 21.92 25.85 36.69
C LEU A 128 21.40 26.59 35.45
N ALA A 129 21.11 27.88 35.59
CA ALA A 129 20.59 28.73 34.54
C ALA A 129 21.67 29.05 33.49
N THR A 130 22.86 29.46 33.91
CA THR A 130 23.90 29.99 33.01
C THR A 130 24.85 28.92 32.49
N GLU A 131 25.20 27.92 33.31
CA GLU A 131 26.29 26.98 32.99
C GLU A 131 25.78 25.58 32.62
N VAL A 132 24.60 25.19 33.10
CA VAL A 132 24.08 23.82 32.88
C VAL A 132 23.00 23.78 31.80
N PHE A 133 22.00 24.66 31.89
CA PHE A 133 20.81 24.60 31.03
C PHE A 133 20.70 25.77 30.05
N TYR A 134 21.55 26.79 30.16
CA TYR A 134 21.56 27.98 29.30
C TYR A 134 20.17 28.64 29.14
N VAL A 135 19.42 28.73 30.24
CA VAL A 135 18.09 29.34 30.31
C VAL A 135 18.07 30.49 31.31
N ASN A 136 17.06 31.35 31.24
CA ASN A 136 16.86 32.38 32.26
C ASN A 136 16.61 31.75 33.67
N GLU A 137 17.22 32.31 34.71
CA GLU A 137 17.04 31.90 36.11
C GLU A 137 15.55 31.80 36.52
N ARG A 138 14.70 32.67 35.97
CA ARG A 138 13.24 32.63 36.15
C ARG A 138 12.62 31.30 35.71
N THR A 139 13.16 30.68 34.67
CA THR A 139 12.71 29.37 34.17
C THR A 139 13.02 28.28 35.19
N ILE A 140 14.24 28.25 35.73
CA ILE A 140 14.65 27.33 36.80
C ILE A 140 13.76 27.49 38.03
N ARG A 141 13.53 28.72 38.47
CA ARG A 141 12.62 29.04 39.60
C ARG A 141 11.18 28.56 39.35
N ASN A 142 10.68 28.70 38.12
CA ASN A 142 9.34 28.22 37.75
C ASN A 142 9.27 26.69 37.73
N LEU A 143 10.33 26.00 37.30
CA LEU A 143 10.41 24.55 37.30
C LEU A 143 10.49 23.98 38.72
N GLU A 144 11.24 24.61 39.63
CA GLU A 144 11.23 24.25 41.06
C GLU A 144 9.83 24.40 41.68
N LYS A 145 9.14 25.52 41.40
CA LYS A 145 7.77 25.73 41.87
C LYS A 145 6.81 24.66 41.35
N ARG A 146 7.01 24.19 40.12
CA ARG A 146 6.22 23.09 39.53
C ARG A 146 6.54 21.76 40.19
N ALA A 147 7.81 21.48 40.49
CA ALA A 147 8.22 20.25 41.19
C ALA A 147 7.60 20.14 42.60
N LYS A 148 7.44 21.28 43.30
CA LYS A 148 6.75 21.35 44.60
C LYS A 148 5.23 21.15 44.51
N MET A 149 4.63 21.28 43.32
CA MET A 149 3.18 21.12 43.09
C MET A 149 2.90 20.14 41.93
N PRO A 150 3.26 18.86 42.05
CA PRO A 150 3.19 17.90 40.94
C PRO A 150 1.76 17.67 40.43
N ASN A 151 0.75 17.82 41.28
CA ASN A 151 -0.65 17.50 40.95
C ASN A 151 -1.43 18.66 40.30
N ARG A 152 -0.85 19.85 40.17
CA ARG A 152 -1.55 21.00 39.56
C ARG A 152 -1.48 20.89 38.03
N LYS A 153 -2.43 20.16 37.43
CA LYS A 153 -2.60 20.13 35.97
C LYS A 153 -2.80 21.56 35.46
N LEU A 154 -1.86 22.06 34.67
CA LEU A 154 -2.02 23.35 33.99
C LEU A 154 -3.26 23.26 33.12
N LYS A 155 -4.22 24.19 33.32
CA LYS A 155 -5.33 24.36 32.39
C LYS A 155 -4.70 24.67 31.03
N LYS A 156 -4.87 23.78 30.04
CA LYS A 156 -4.39 24.02 28.68
C LYS A 156 -4.99 25.35 28.22
N ARG A 157 -4.14 26.37 28.05
CA ARG A 157 -4.55 27.64 27.45
C ARG A 157 -4.84 27.36 25.98
N GLY A 158 -6.07 27.60 25.56
CA GLY A 158 -6.52 27.35 24.20
C GLY A 158 -7.98 27.67 24.01
N ARG A 159 -8.38 27.86 22.75
CA ARG A 159 -9.77 28.12 22.38
C ARG A 159 -10.65 26.94 22.82
N LYS A 160 -11.78 27.23 23.49
CA LYS A 160 -12.80 26.22 23.78
C LYS A 160 -13.22 25.53 22.49
N ARG A 161 -13.40 24.21 22.57
CA ARG A 161 -13.80 23.41 21.41
C ARG A 161 -15.22 23.77 21.01
N LYS A 162 -15.47 23.88 19.70
CA LYS A 162 -16.81 24.13 19.15
C LYS A 162 -17.73 22.91 19.32
N ILE A 163 -17.18 21.70 19.20
CA ILE A 163 -17.90 20.44 19.42
C ILE A 163 -17.48 19.89 20.78
N ALA A 164 -18.37 20.01 21.76
CA ALA A 164 -18.21 19.51 23.12
C ALA A 164 -19.60 19.23 23.72
N GLY A 165 -19.65 18.46 24.82
CA GLY A 165 -20.90 18.15 25.53
C GLY A 165 -21.96 17.52 24.61
N TYR A 166 -23.18 18.08 24.62
CA TYR A 166 -24.30 17.63 23.78
C TYR A 166 -23.94 17.48 22.30
N ASN A 167 -23.20 18.44 21.73
CA ASN A 167 -22.82 18.40 20.32
C ASN A 167 -21.89 17.22 20.03
N LEU A 168 -21.06 16.81 20.98
CA LEU A 168 -20.21 15.63 20.81
C LEU A 168 -21.06 14.34 20.83
N SER A 169 -22.04 14.26 21.73
CA SER A 169 -22.98 13.14 21.79
C SER A 169 -23.81 13.03 20.51
N LEU A 170 -24.25 14.17 19.95
CA LEU A 170 -24.95 14.21 18.66
C LEU A 170 -24.05 13.73 17.52
N LEU A 171 -22.77 14.11 17.52
CA LEU A 171 -21.81 13.66 16.50
C LEU A 171 -21.68 12.14 16.52
N LYS A 172 -21.62 11.54 17.73
CA LYS A 172 -21.56 10.08 17.88
C LYS A 172 -22.79 9.40 17.29
N LYS A 173 -23.99 9.93 17.55
CA LYS A 173 -25.25 9.42 16.95
C LYS A 173 -25.28 9.45 15.43
N PHE A 174 -24.58 10.38 14.78
CA PHE A 174 -24.49 10.42 13.32
C PHE A 174 -23.56 9.35 12.74
N VAL A 175 -22.62 8.86 13.55
CA VAL A 175 -21.61 7.88 13.16
C VAL A 175 -21.98 6.46 13.62
N ASP A 176 -22.74 6.32 14.69
CA ASP A 176 -23.24 5.04 15.19
C ASP A 176 -24.19 4.43 14.15
N SER A 177 -23.63 3.51 13.35
CA SER A 177 -24.31 2.74 12.31
C SER A 177 -25.14 1.58 12.86
N SER A 178 -25.41 1.55 14.17
CA SER A 178 -26.21 0.48 14.80
C SER A 178 -27.69 0.57 14.47
N ASN A 179 -28.14 1.64 13.81
CA ASN A 179 -29.46 1.68 13.17
C ASN A 179 -29.32 1.15 11.74
N GLU A 180 -29.68 -0.12 11.55
CA GLU A 180 -29.63 -0.87 10.28
C GLU A 180 -30.36 -0.16 9.12
N GLU A 181 -31.24 0.81 9.41
CA GLU A 181 -32.07 1.51 8.43
C GLU A 181 -31.46 2.81 7.85
N LYS A 182 -30.37 3.35 8.42
CA LYS A 182 -29.84 4.67 7.98
C LYS A 182 -28.50 4.53 7.28
N SER A 183 -28.46 4.99 6.02
CA SER A 183 -27.21 5.17 5.29
C SER A 183 -26.25 6.06 6.07
N ALA A 184 -24.97 5.65 6.14
CA ALA A 184 -23.95 6.39 6.86
C ALA A 184 -23.78 7.79 6.24
N LYS A 185 -23.91 8.83 7.07
CA LYS A 185 -23.82 10.21 6.60
C LYS A 185 -22.40 10.61 6.25
N THR A 186 -22.25 11.41 5.21
CA THR A 186 -20.97 12.02 4.86
C THR A 186 -20.61 13.14 5.85
N GLN A 187 -19.32 13.45 6.00
CA GLN A 187 -18.89 14.57 6.86
C GLN A 187 -19.48 15.93 6.41
N GLN A 188 -19.85 16.06 5.14
CA GLN A 188 -20.48 17.26 4.58
C GLN A 188 -21.95 17.34 4.97
N GLU A 189 -22.68 16.23 4.93
CA GLU A 189 -24.04 16.15 5.47
C GLU A 189 -24.06 16.45 6.97
N ILE A 190 -23.14 15.87 7.73
CA ILE A 190 -23.00 16.17 9.17
C ILE A 190 -22.75 17.68 9.38
N ALA A 191 -21.89 18.30 8.58
CA ALA A 191 -21.64 19.74 8.66
C ALA A 191 -22.89 20.57 8.40
N LYS A 192 -23.69 20.17 7.39
CA LYS A 192 -24.96 20.81 7.07
C LYS A 192 -25.96 20.68 8.23
N GLU A 193 -26.07 19.51 8.83
CA GLU A 193 -26.99 19.32 9.97
C GLU A 193 -26.62 20.15 11.20
N TYR A 194 -25.32 20.35 11.47
CA TYR A 194 -24.91 21.31 12.50
C TYR A 194 -25.23 22.75 12.08
N HIS A 195 -25.07 23.09 10.80
CA HIS A 195 -25.40 24.41 10.28
C HIS A 195 -26.89 24.73 10.47
N ASP A 196 -27.76 23.79 10.12
CA ASP A 196 -29.22 23.91 10.26
C ASP A 196 -29.64 24.06 11.74
N ARG A 197 -28.81 23.57 12.67
CA ARG A 197 -28.96 23.74 14.12
C ARG A 197 -28.26 24.99 14.68
N GLY A 198 -27.83 25.91 13.82
CA GLY A 198 -27.20 27.18 14.19
C GLY A 198 -25.69 27.09 14.49
N LEU A 199 -25.06 25.92 14.34
CA LEU A 199 -23.63 25.72 14.57
C LEU A 199 -22.87 25.68 13.25
N LYS A 200 -22.29 26.82 12.86
CA LYS A 200 -21.43 26.93 11.68
C LYS A 200 -20.10 26.20 11.89
N LEU A 201 -20.03 24.94 11.47
CA LEU A 201 -18.86 24.08 11.54
C LEU A 201 -18.29 23.80 10.15
N HIS A 202 -16.96 23.88 10.03
CA HIS A 202 -16.26 23.46 8.83
C HIS A 202 -16.04 21.93 8.86
N ARG A 203 -16.03 21.27 7.69
CA ARG A 203 -15.78 19.82 7.54
C ARG A 203 -14.52 19.34 8.29
N SER A 204 -13.45 20.13 8.25
CA SER A 204 -12.20 19.80 8.98
C SER A 204 -12.37 19.77 10.50
N THR A 205 -13.33 20.51 11.06
CA THR A 205 -13.64 20.49 12.50
C THR A 205 -14.29 19.16 12.89
N ILE A 206 -15.19 18.65 12.05
CA ILE A 206 -15.83 17.34 12.23
C ILE A 206 -14.76 16.26 12.13
N SER A 207 -13.97 16.25 11.04
CA SER A 207 -12.91 15.26 10.84
C SER A 207 -11.94 15.20 12.03
N ARG A 208 -11.41 16.34 12.50
CA ARG A 208 -10.51 16.38 13.67
C ARG A 208 -11.17 15.91 14.96
N THR A 209 -12.48 16.11 15.10
CA THR A 209 -13.23 15.67 16.28
C THR A 209 -13.45 14.16 16.23
N LEU A 210 -13.86 13.62 15.08
CA LEU A 210 -14.00 12.18 14.86
C LEU A 210 -12.68 11.44 15.11
N THR A 211 -11.57 11.91 14.53
CA THR A 211 -10.25 11.31 14.75
C THR A 211 -9.86 11.31 16.23
N ARG A 212 -10.21 12.36 16.98
CA ARG A 212 -9.93 12.44 18.42
C ARG A 212 -10.75 11.46 19.24
N GLU A 213 -11.99 11.19 18.81
CA GLU A 213 -12.86 10.18 19.43
C GLU A 213 -12.54 8.75 18.96
N GLY A 214 -11.41 8.54 18.27
CA GLY A 214 -11.01 7.22 17.76
C GLY A 214 -11.80 6.75 16.54
N GLN A 215 -12.61 7.62 15.93
CA GLN A 215 -13.40 7.29 14.75
C GLN A 215 -12.56 7.48 13.48
N VAL A 216 -12.56 6.47 12.61
CA VAL A 216 -11.76 6.44 11.39
C VAL A 216 -12.67 6.44 10.16
N TYR A 217 -12.31 7.22 9.14
CA TYR A 217 -12.99 7.18 7.85
C TYR A 217 -12.61 5.88 7.11
N LYS A 218 -13.60 5.00 6.91
CA LYS A 218 -13.43 3.73 6.19
C LYS A 218 -14.27 3.72 4.91
N LYS A 219 -13.88 2.87 3.95
CA LYS A 219 -14.71 2.58 2.78
C LYS A 219 -15.92 1.77 3.24
N ALA A 220 -17.13 2.25 2.95
CA ALA A 220 -18.36 1.51 3.23
C ALA A 220 -18.41 0.21 2.41
N SER A 221 -18.84 -0.89 3.03
CA SER A 221 -19.27 -2.09 2.33
C SER A 221 -20.60 -1.80 1.63
N LYS A 222 -20.75 -2.28 0.39
CA LYS A 222 -22.02 -2.19 -0.32
C LYS A 222 -22.85 -3.39 0.09
N GLN A 223 -24.12 -3.16 0.41
CA GLN A 223 -25.11 -4.19 0.65
C GLN A 223 -26.24 -3.98 -0.36
N TYR A 224 -26.76 -5.08 -0.90
CA TYR A 224 -27.91 -5.04 -1.81
C TYR A 224 -29.17 -4.75 -1.01
N SER A 225 -30.01 -3.84 -1.49
CA SER A 225 -31.32 -3.55 -0.91
C SER A 225 -32.26 -4.75 -0.96
N GLU A 226 -32.06 -5.63 -1.93
CA GLU A 226 -32.83 -6.82 -2.23
C GLU A 226 -32.45 -8.02 -1.36
N LEU A 227 -31.37 -7.90 -0.57
CA LEU A 227 -30.93 -8.96 0.33
C LEU A 227 -31.89 -9.10 1.51
N ASP A 228 -32.51 -10.26 1.61
CA ASP A 228 -33.28 -10.68 2.77
C ASP A 228 -32.33 -11.27 3.84
N ILE A 229 -31.90 -10.41 4.77
CA ILE A 229 -30.94 -10.78 5.82
C ILE A 229 -31.48 -11.90 6.70
N GLU A 230 -32.77 -11.91 7.02
CA GLU A 230 -33.35 -12.93 7.90
C GLU A 230 -33.39 -14.30 7.22
N LYS A 231 -33.71 -14.37 5.91
CA LYS A 231 -33.55 -15.63 5.16
C LYS A 231 -32.10 -16.10 5.10
N ALA A 232 -31.15 -15.18 4.93
CA ALA A 232 -29.73 -15.53 4.96
C ALA A 232 -29.29 -16.08 6.33
N LYS A 233 -29.72 -15.44 7.43
CA LYS A 233 -29.48 -15.94 8.79
C LYS A 233 -30.13 -17.30 9.02
N GLN A 234 -31.37 -17.49 8.56
CA GLN A 234 -32.10 -18.75 8.69
C GLN A 234 -31.40 -19.88 7.93
N PHE A 235 -30.97 -19.63 6.68
CA PHE A 235 -30.18 -20.58 5.90
C PHE A 235 -28.91 -21.00 6.63
N ILE A 236 -28.14 -20.04 7.18
CA ILE A 236 -26.94 -20.36 7.97
C ILE A 236 -27.30 -21.21 9.20
N ARG A 237 -28.40 -20.93 9.91
CA ARG A 237 -28.82 -21.74 11.07
C ARG A 237 -29.11 -23.18 10.66
N ASP A 238 -29.88 -23.36 9.60
CA ASP A 238 -30.35 -24.68 9.17
C ASP A 238 -29.24 -25.52 8.53
N LYS A 239 -28.30 -24.85 7.86
CA LYS A 239 -27.22 -25.47 7.08
C LYS A 239 -25.83 -25.18 7.64
N TYR A 240 -25.75 -24.79 8.92
CA TYR A 240 -24.50 -24.41 9.59
C TYR A 240 -23.38 -25.43 9.41
N TRP A 241 -23.74 -26.70 9.52
CA TRP A 241 -22.84 -27.85 9.44
C TRP A 241 -22.21 -28.04 8.05
N LEU A 242 -22.84 -27.55 6.96
CA LEU A 242 -22.28 -27.66 5.61
C LEU A 242 -20.94 -26.95 5.49
N TYR A 243 -20.81 -25.78 6.12
CA TYR A 243 -19.58 -24.98 6.10
C TYR A 243 -18.42 -25.62 6.87
N SER A 244 -18.68 -26.67 7.66
CA SER A 244 -17.64 -27.46 8.34
C SER A 244 -17.50 -28.86 7.74
N TYR A 245 -18.31 -29.22 6.74
CA TYR A 245 -18.29 -30.52 6.10
C TYR A 245 -17.26 -30.58 4.97
N SER A 246 -16.41 -31.62 4.96
CA SER A 246 -15.31 -31.79 4.02
C SER A 246 -15.76 -32.07 2.58
N HIS A 247 -16.95 -32.67 2.40
CA HIS A 247 -17.54 -32.88 1.07
C HIS A 247 -18.53 -31.78 0.68
N CYS A 248 -18.40 -30.59 1.28
CA CYS A 248 -19.08 -29.40 0.82
C CYS A 248 -18.22 -28.67 -0.23
N PHE A 249 -18.84 -28.35 -1.36
CA PHE A 249 -18.26 -27.60 -2.47
C PHE A 249 -19.03 -26.30 -2.64
N ALA A 250 -18.34 -25.23 -2.98
CA ALA A 250 -18.96 -23.97 -3.40
C ALA A 250 -18.70 -23.79 -4.89
N LEU A 251 -19.78 -23.61 -5.66
CA LEU A 251 -19.72 -23.42 -7.10
C LEU A 251 -20.32 -22.07 -7.46
N ASP A 252 -19.59 -21.33 -8.30
CA ASP A 252 -20.04 -20.03 -8.80
C ASP A 252 -19.33 -19.69 -10.12
N GLU A 253 -19.89 -18.74 -10.87
CA GLU A 253 -19.30 -18.23 -12.09
C GLU A 253 -18.79 -16.80 -11.93
N PHE A 254 -17.66 -16.52 -12.59
CA PHE A 254 -17.16 -15.16 -12.64
C PHE A 254 -16.68 -14.74 -14.02
N GLY A 255 -16.99 -13.49 -14.36
CA GLY A 255 -16.54 -12.84 -15.58
C GLY A 255 -15.33 -11.92 -15.36
N PHE A 256 -14.47 -11.79 -16.36
CA PHE A 256 -13.46 -10.73 -16.46
C PHE A 256 -13.15 -10.40 -17.92
N HIS A 257 -12.58 -9.21 -18.15
CA HIS A 257 -12.16 -8.78 -19.47
C HIS A 257 -10.65 -8.96 -19.67
N LEU A 258 -10.22 -9.32 -20.89
CA LEU A 258 -8.81 -9.51 -21.24
C LEU A 258 -7.95 -8.30 -20.83
N ASN A 259 -8.41 -7.08 -21.15
CA ASN A 259 -7.63 -5.87 -20.86
C ASN A 259 -7.88 -5.27 -19.48
N GLU A 260 -8.46 -6.00 -18.53
CA GLU A 260 -8.74 -5.48 -17.19
C GLU A 260 -7.45 -5.20 -16.39
N ALA A 261 -7.32 -4.00 -15.86
CA ALA A 261 -6.16 -3.57 -15.08
C ALA A 261 -6.48 -3.42 -13.58
N SER A 262 -5.45 -3.54 -12.74
CA SER A 262 -5.59 -3.26 -11.30
C SER A 262 -6.11 -1.84 -11.05
N GLN A 263 -7.08 -1.71 -10.14
CA GLN A 263 -7.57 -0.41 -9.65
C GLN A 263 -6.70 0.18 -8.54
N ARG A 264 -5.68 -0.55 -8.07
CA ARG A 264 -4.81 -0.15 -6.96
C ARG A 264 -3.35 -0.32 -7.36
N VAL A 265 -2.56 0.72 -7.13
CA VAL A 265 -1.12 0.75 -7.38
C VAL A 265 -0.43 1.57 -6.29
N CYS A 266 0.80 1.21 -5.95
CA CYS A 266 1.64 2.01 -5.07
C CYS A 266 2.22 3.18 -5.85
N PHE A 267 2.21 4.38 -5.26
CA PHE A 267 2.74 5.58 -5.89
C PHE A 267 3.17 6.59 -4.83
N ARG A 268 4.03 7.55 -5.20
CA ARG A 268 4.48 8.61 -4.30
C ARG A 268 3.28 9.43 -3.83
N LYS A 269 3.20 9.66 -2.52
CA LYS A 269 2.14 10.48 -1.90
C LYS A 269 2.09 11.87 -2.55
N GLY A 270 0.90 12.30 -2.94
CA GLY A 270 0.68 13.59 -3.61
C GLY A 270 0.75 13.55 -5.14
N CYS A 271 1.24 12.46 -5.74
CA CYS A 271 1.27 12.29 -7.18
C CYS A 271 0.07 11.44 -7.66
N ARG A 272 -0.46 11.74 -8.86
CA ARG A 272 -1.53 10.94 -9.47
C ARG A 272 -0.93 9.67 -10.08
N ALA A 273 -1.33 8.51 -9.58
CA ALA A 273 -0.97 7.24 -10.19
C ALA A 273 -1.59 7.13 -11.59
N LYS A 274 -0.77 6.75 -12.58
CA LYS A 274 -1.21 6.50 -13.96
C LYS A 274 -1.03 5.01 -14.27
N ILE A 275 -2.02 4.41 -14.90
CA ILE A 275 -1.97 3.03 -15.38
C ILE A 275 -2.23 3.09 -16.88
N ILE A 276 -1.31 2.53 -17.67
CA ILE A 276 -1.49 2.38 -19.11
C ILE A 276 -2.40 1.17 -19.35
N GLN A 277 -3.52 1.40 -20.03
CA GLN A 277 -4.47 0.37 -20.39
C GLN A 277 -4.85 0.57 -21.87
N PRO A 278 -5.00 -0.51 -22.66
CA PRO A 278 -5.59 -0.42 -23.98
C PRO A 278 -6.99 0.21 -23.93
N GLY A 279 -7.34 1.02 -24.93
CA GLY A 279 -8.65 1.67 -24.97
C GLY A 279 -9.82 0.69 -25.06
N GLU A 280 -9.62 -0.47 -25.69
CA GLU A 280 -10.63 -1.52 -25.78
C GLU A 280 -10.54 -2.49 -24.60
N LYS A 281 -11.68 -2.90 -24.04
CA LYS A 281 -11.76 -3.89 -22.95
C LYS A 281 -11.31 -5.30 -23.39
N GLY A 282 -11.33 -5.60 -24.69
CA GLY A 282 -11.02 -6.92 -25.24
C GLY A 282 -12.14 -7.96 -25.01
N CYS A 283 -11.83 -9.23 -25.27
CA CYS A 283 -12.76 -10.35 -25.11
C CYS A 283 -13.19 -10.53 -23.63
N HIS A 284 -14.40 -11.04 -23.43
CA HIS A 284 -14.92 -11.37 -22.09
C HIS A 284 -14.77 -12.86 -21.83
N TYR A 285 -14.16 -13.20 -20.69
CA TYR A 285 -14.01 -14.57 -20.22
C TYR A 285 -14.99 -14.81 -19.08
N THR A 286 -15.68 -15.95 -19.11
CA THR A 286 -16.39 -16.45 -17.93
C THR A 286 -15.70 -17.73 -17.46
N VAL A 287 -15.53 -17.89 -16.17
CA VAL A 287 -14.96 -19.09 -15.56
C VAL A 287 -15.99 -19.67 -14.61
N ILE A 288 -16.32 -20.94 -14.79
CA ILE A 288 -17.05 -21.71 -13.78
C ILE A 288 -16.00 -22.21 -12.79
N LEU A 289 -16.20 -21.93 -11.51
CA LEU A 289 -15.29 -22.29 -10.42
C LEU A 289 -16.02 -23.19 -9.43
N CYS A 290 -15.36 -24.25 -8.99
CA CYS A 290 -15.80 -25.10 -7.91
C CYS A 290 -14.67 -25.25 -6.90
N ALA A 291 -14.93 -24.94 -5.63
CA ALA A 291 -13.96 -25.01 -4.54
C ALA A 291 -14.46 -25.94 -3.45
N GLN A 292 -13.62 -26.86 -2.98
CA GLN A 292 -13.95 -27.79 -1.89
C GLN A 292 -13.55 -27.22 -0.53
N ASN A 293 -14.37 -27.46 0.50
CA ASN A 293 -13.98 -27.26 1.89
C ASN A 293 -13.05 -28.40 2.33
N LEU A 294 -11.76 -28.13 2.53
CA LEU A 294 -10.80 -29.16 2.92
C LEU A 294 -10.10 -28.79 4.22
N ALA A 295 -10.54 -29.41 5.31
CA ALA A 295 -9.83 -29.37 6.59
C ALA A 295 -8.54 -30.22 6.55
N GLU A 296 -8.46 -31.23 5.68
CA GLU A 296 -7.32 -32.12 5.51
C GLU A 296 -7.10 -32.45 4.03
N GLN A 297 -5.86 -32.73 3.64
CA GLN A 297 -5.36 -32.81 2.25
C GLN A 297 -6.19 -33.75 1.35
N GLY A 298 -7.11 -33.20 0.55
CA GLY A 298 -7.81 -33.90 -0.53
C GLY A 298 -7.27 -33.54 -1.92
N GLU A 299 -7.43 -34.46 -2.88
CA GLU A 299 -6.92 -34.35 -4.27
C GLU A 299 -7.62 -33.26 -5.12
N ILE A 300 -8.84 -32.83 -4.78
CA ILE A 300 -9.61 -31.86 -5.56
C ILE A 300 -9.90 -30.60 -4.73
N LYS A 301 -8.90 -29.73 -4.57
CA LYS A 301 -9.11 -28.47 -3.84
C LYS A 301 -9.93 -27.45 -4.62
N VAL A 302 -9.69 -27.37 -5.94
CA VAL A 302 -10.31 -26.39 -6.84
C VAL A 302 -10.39 -26.96 -8.25
N THR A 303 -11.55 -26.85 -8.91
CA THR A 303 -11.74 -27.20 -10.33
C THR A 303 -12.36 -26.02 -11.07
N TYR A 304 -11.99 -25.81 -12.34
CA TYR A 304 -12.46 -24.67 -13.12
C TYR A 304 -12.61 -24.98 -14.60
N LYS A 305 -13.48 -24.23 -15.29
CA LYS A 305 -13.64 -24.28 -16.75
C LYS A 305 -13.73 -22.87 -17.32
N PRO A 306 -12.69 -22.41 -18.04
CA PRO A 306 -12.73 -21.11 -18.71
C PRO A 306 -13.54 -21.20 -20.01
N ILE A 307 -14.38 -20.19 -20.24
CA ILE A 307 -15.26 -20.06 -21.40
C ILE A 307 -14.99 -18.68 -22.00
N LYS A 308 -14.45 -18.67 -23.22
CA LYS A 308 -14.27 -17.44 -24.00
C LYS A 308 -15.62 -17.02 -24.59
N ASN A 309 -16.09 -15.83 -24.25
CA ASN A 309 -17.26 -15.23 -24.87
C ASN A 309 -16.82 -14.34 -26.02
N ILE A 310 -17.26 -14.69 -27.22
CA ILE A 310 -16.95 -13.95 -28.44
C ILE A 310 -18.14 -13.06 -28.77
N ILE A 311 -17.94 -11.74 -28.70
CA ILE A 311 -18.89 -10.74 -29.17
C ILE A 311 -18.34 -10.20 -30.51
N LYS A 312 -18.78 -10.76 -31.65
CA LYS A 312 -18.45 -10.19 -32.96
C LYS A 312 -19.39 -9.01 -33.23
N LYS A 313 -18.84 -7.80 -33.48
CA LYS A 313 -19.62 -6.70 -34.03
C LYS A 313 -20.09 -7.12 -35.44
N LYS A 314 -21.40 -7.17 -35.68
CA LYS A 314 -22.00 -7.57 -36.96
C LYS A 314 -21.40 -6.80 -38.14
N LYS A 315 -20.45 -7.41 -38.84
CA LYS A 315 -20.18 -7.18 -40.27
C LYS A 315 -20.25 -8.54 -40.96
N LYS A 316 -21.38 -8.81 -41.61
CA LYS A 316 -21.62 -9.87 -42.61
C LYS A 316 -21.03 -11.26 -42.31
N LYS A 317 -21.57 -12.00 -41.33
CA LYS A 317 -21.74 -13.48 -41.36
C LYS A 317 -22.49 -13.95 -40.11
N LYS A 318 -23.50 -14.82 -40.29
CA LYS A 318 -24.21 -15.52 -39.21
C LYS A 318 -23.29 -16.63 -38.67
N GLU A 319 -22.42 -16.29 -37.73
CA GLU A 319 -21.81 -17.28 -36.83
C GLU A 319 -22.35 -17.04 -35.41
N THR A 320 -22.58 -18.11 -34.67
CA THR A 320 -23.30 -18.15 -33.39
C THR A 320 -22.58 -17.35 -32.30
N GLU A 321 -23.16 -16.21 -31.89
CA GLU A 321 -22.70 -15.42 -30.75
C GLU A 321 -22.88 -16.22 -29.43
N LYS A 322 -21.78 -16.58 -28.75
CA LYS A 322 -21.86 -17.15 -27.39
C LYS A 322 -21.91 -16.00 -26.37
N LYS A 323 -23.13 -15.64 -25.94
CA LYS A 323 -23.40 -14.64 -24.90
C LYS A 323 -23.47 -15.30 -23.52
N GLY A 324 -22.34 -15.33 -22.82
CA GLY A 324 -22.25 -15.77 -21.43
C GLY A 324 -22.30 -17.29 -21.25
N THR A 325 -22.31 -17.70 -19.99
CA THR A 325 -22.44 -19.11 -19.58
C THR A 325 -23.88 -19.56 -19.77
N LYS A 326 -24.06 -20.69 -20.46
CA LYS A 326 -25.36 -21.35 -20.60
C LYS A 326 -25.50 -22.49 -19.60
N ALA A 327 -26.73 -22.90 -19.30
CA ALA A 327 -26.99 -24.10 -18.48
C ALA A 327 -26.28 -25.36 -19.02
N VAL A 328 -26.12 -25.46 -20.34
CA VAL A 328 -25.36 -26.49 -21.04
C VAL A 328 -23.89 -26.51 -20.59
N ASP A 329 -23.25 -25.34 -20.45
CA ASP A 329 -21.86 -25.25 -20.04
C ASP A 329 -21.66 -25.74 -18.60
N LEU A 330 -22.60 -25.41 -17.70
CA LEU A 330 -22.64 -25.88 -16.33
C LEU A 330 -22.91 -27.38 -16.26
N HIS A 331 -23.85 -27.90 -17.06
CA HIS A 331 -24.10 -29.33 -17.16
C HIS A 331 -22.83 -30.09 -17.57
N ASP A 332 -22.12 -29.65 -18.61
CA ASP A 332 -20.86 -30.27 -19.03
C ASP A 332 -19.80 -30.22 -17.95
N PHE A 333 -19.73 -29.12 -17.22
CA PHE A 333 -18.81 -28.98 -16.11
C PHE A 333 -19.13 -30.02 -15.01
N LEU A 334 -20.37 -30.07 -14.54
CA LEU A 334 -20.79 -31.05 -13.53
C LEU A 334 -20.63 -32.49 -14.02
N ALA A 335 -20.88 -32.77 -15.30
CA ALA A 335 -20.70 -34.08 -15.88
C ALA A 335 -19.22 -34.51 -15.90
N GLY A 336 -18.31 -33.58 -16.22
CA GLY A 336 -16.87 -33.86 -16.33
C GLY A 336 -16.09 -33.90 -15.00
N VAL A 337 -16.63 -33.34 -13.91
CA VAL A 337 -15.96 -33.36 -12.60
C VAL A 337 -16.30 -34.63 -11.83
N ASN A 338 -15.29 -35.32 -11.30
CA ASN A 338 -15.48 -36.48 -10.43
C ASN A 338 -15.66 -36.01 -8.99
N PHE A 339 -16.92 -35.99 -8.54
CA PHE A 339 -17.25 -35.67 -7.15
C PHE A 339 -17.25 -36.93 -6.29
N PRO A 340 -16.91 -36.82 -4.99
CA PRO A 340 -17.13 -37.91 -4.04
C PRO A 340 -18.63 -38.17 -3.86
N ASN A 341 -19.00 -39.41 -3.55
CA ASN A 341 -20.38 -39.76 -3.25
C ASN A 341 -20.89 -38.98 -2.02
N ASN A 342 -22.17 -38.60 -2.02
CA ASN A 342 -22.83 -37.84 -0.95
C ASN A 342 -22.16 -36.49 -0.67
N CYS A 343 -21.83 -35.75 -1.73
CA CYS A 343 -21.32 -34.39 -1.62
C CYS A 343 -22.43 -33.35 -1.69
N TYR A 344 -22.16 -32.16 -1.14
CA TYR A 344 -23.05 -31.00 -1.20
C TYR A 344 -22.41 -29.92 -2.05
N ILE A 345 -23.18 -29.31 -2.96
CA ILE A 345 -22.74 -28.14 -3.74
C ILE A 345 -23.60 -26.95 -3.36
N LEU A 346 -22.97 -25.93 -2.78
CA LEU A 346 -23.53 -24.61 -2.55
C LEU A 346 -23.50 -23.82 -3.87
N LEU A 347 -24.68 -23.34 -4.28
CA LEU A 347 -24.89 -22.58 -5.51
C LEU A 347 -25.68 -21.31 -5.22
N ASP A 348 -25.45 -20.25 -5.98
CA ASP A 348 -26.40 -19.14 -5.99
C ASP A 348 -27.75 -19.57 -6.61
N ASN A 349 -28.77 -18.72 -6.46
CA ASN A 349 -30.11 -18.98 -7.00
C ASN A 349 -30.27 -18.55 -8.48
N ALA A 350 -29.21 -18.58 -9.29
CA ALA A 350 -29.27 -18.18 -10.68
C ALA A 350 -30.22 -19.08 -11.50
N LYS A 351 -30.92 -18.48 -12.46
CA LYS A 351 -31.86 -19.20 -13.36
C LYS A 351 -31.19 -20.33 -14.14
N ILE A 352 -29.89 -20.19 -14.44
CA ILE A 352 -29.12 -21.20 -15.16
C ILE A 352 -28.95 -22.50 -14.34
N HIS A 353 -28.98 -22.43 -13.01
CA HIS A 353 -28.84 -23.59 -12.12
C HIS A 353 -30.12 -24.44 -12.02
N HIS A 354 -31.26 -23.84 -12.35
CA HIS A 354 -32.59 -24.47 -12.34
C HIS A 354 -33.09 -24.83 -13.75
N ALA A 355 -32.23 -24.71 -14.76
CA ALA A 355 -32.68 -24.76 -16.13
C ALA A 355 -33.00 -26.20 -16.57
N VAL A 356 -34.27 -26.43 -16.92
CA VAL A 356 -34.77 -27.73 -17.40
C VAL A 356 -34.89 -27.72 -18.92
N LYS A 357 -35.72 -26.81 -19.45
CA LYS A 357 -36.07 -26.76 -20.89
C LYS A 357 -34.85 -26.59 -21.81
N SER A 358 -33.85 -25.79 -21.39
CA SER A 358 -32.65 -25.58 -22.20
C SER A 358 -31.74 -26.81 -22.25
N CYS A 359 -31.69 -27.61 -21.18
CA CYS A 359 -30.91 -28.85 -21.18
C CYS A 359 -31.60 -29.91 -22.05
N ILE A 360 -32.91 -30.07 -21.90
CA ILE A 360 -33.70 -31.03 -22.69
C ILE A 360 -33.59 -30.72 -24.19
N LYS A 361 -33.70 -29.44 -24.57
CA LYS A 361 -33.58 -29.01 -25.97
C LYS A 361 -32.25 -29.42 -26.61
N GLU A 362 -31.19 -29.50 -25.82
CA GLU A 362 -29.83 -29.84 -26.25
C GLU A 362 -29.52 -31.33 -26.02
N GLY A 363 -30.53 -32.16 -25.75
CA GLY A 363 -30.39 -33.61 -25.56
C GLY A 363 -29.73 -34.00 -24.23
N ARG A 364 -29.82 -33.15 -23.20
CA ARG A 364 -29.17 -33.35 -21.90
C ARG A 364 -30.16 -33.49 -20.77
N LEU A 365 -29.73 -34.17 -19.72
CA LEU A 365 -30.49 -34.26 -18.48
C LEU A 365 -30.61 -32.88 -17.83
N PRO A 366 -31.74 -32.56 -17.17
CA PRO A 366 -31.83 -31.43 -16.28
C PRO A 366 -30.72 -31.48 -15.21
N ILE A 367 -30.22 -30.31 -14.80
CA ILE A 367 -29.08 -30.21 -13.85
C ILE A 367 -29.37 -30.97 -12.55
N LYS A 368 -30.59 -30.87 -12.03
CA LYS A 368 -31.03 -31.58 -10.82
C LYS A 368 -30.97 -33.10 -10.97
N GLU A 369 -31.37 -33.64 -12.12
CA GLU A 369 -31.34 -35.08 -12.40
C GLU A 369 -29.90 -35.58 -12.58
N LEU A 370 -29.06 -34.80 -13.27
CA LEU A 370 -27.62 -35.09 -13.36
C LEU A 370 -26.98 -35.13 -11.96
N ALA A 371 -27.29 -34.16 -11.10
CA ALA A 371 -26.77 -34.11 -9.75
C ALA A 371 -27.15 -35.36 -8.94
N ILE A 372 -28.44 -35.75 -8.97
CA ILE A 372 -28.93 -36.98 -8.32
C ILE A 372 -28.19 -38.21 -8.86
N LYS A 373 -28.06 -38.35 -10.18
CA LYS A 373 -27.34 -39.46 -10.81
C LYS A 373 -25.88 -39.55 -10.36
N LYS A 374 -25.25 -38.42 -10.03
CA LYS A 374 -23.87 -38.34 -9.56
C LYS A 374 -23.75 -38.37 -8.03
N GLY A 375 -24.83 -38.58 -7.29
CA GLY A 375 -24.82 -38.58 -5.82
C GLY A 375 -24.52 -37.20 -5.20
N ILE A 376 -24.89 -36.13 -5.91
CA ILE A 376 -24.66 -34.74 -5.53
C ILE A 376 -25.95 -34.14 -4.98
N MET A 377 -25.86 -33.49 -3.82
CA MET A 377 -26.94 -32.69 -3.24
C MET A 377 -26.72 -31.20 -3.53
N LEU A 378 -27.64 -30.58 -4.26
CA LEU A 378 -27.57 -29.15 -4.58
C LEU A 378 -28.27 -28.35 -3.49
N GLU A 379 -27.54 -27.39 -2.92
CA GLU A 379 -28.02 -26.48 -1.87
C GLU A 379 -27.96 -25.05 -2.39
N TYR A 380 -29.12 -24.42 -2.52
CA TYR A 380 -29.23 -23.09 -3.12
C TYR A 380 -29.21 -22.01 -2.03
N LEU A 381 -28.30 -21.06 -2.19
CA LEU A 381 -28.20 -19.90 -1.33
C LEU A 381 -29.41 -18.98 -1.54
N PRO A 382 -29.83 -18.23 -0.51
CA PRO A 382 -30.83 -17.19 -0.65
C PRO A 382 -30.43 -16.14 -1.70
N SER A 383 -31.42 -15.56 -2.35
CA SER A 383 -31.21 -14.54 -3.37
C SER A 383 -30.40 -13.35 -2.83
N HIS A 384 -29.47 -12.85 -3.65
CA HIS A 384 -28.62 -11.69 -3.32
C HIS A 384 -27.75 -11.86 -2.06
N ALA A 385 -27.40 -13.11 -1.70
CA ALA A 385 -26.55 -13.41 -0.54
C ALA A 385 -25.13 -13.88 -0.92
N PRO A 386 -24.33 -13.11 -1.68
CA PRO A 386 -22.97 -13.53 -2.06
C PRO A 386 -22.02 -13.63 -0.84
N MET A 387 -22.33 -12.92 0.25
CA MET A 387 -21.48 -12.91 1.45
C MET A 387 -21.42 -14.26 2.18
N ILE A 388 -22.39 -15.14 1.93
CA ILE A 388 -22.44 -16.49 2.50
C ILE A 388 -21.98 -17.56 1.48
N ASN A 389 -21.53 -17.15 0.29
CA ASN A 389 -20.95 -18.03 -0.73
C ASN A 389 -19.42 -18.09 -0.62
N PRO A 390 -18.82 -19.23 -0.23
CA PRO A 390 -17.36 -19.35 -0.14
C PRO A 390 -16.65 -19.14 -1.49
N ALA A 391 -17.30 -19.45 -2.61
CA ALA A 391 -16.73 -19.27 -3.94
C ALA A 391 -16.36 -17.80 -4.23
N GLU A 392 -17.07 -16.83 -3.64
CA GLU A 392 -16.80 -15.40 -3.81
C GLU A 392 -15.40 -15.00 -3.29
N PHE A 393 -14.92 -15.64 -2.22
CA PHE A 393 -13.55 -15.42 -1.72
C PHE A 393 -12.50 -15.92 -2.72
N CYS A 394 -12.71 -17.12 -3.26
CA CYS A 394 -11.87 -17.68 -4.31
C CYS A 394 -11.87 -16.80 -5.57
N ILE A 395 -13.05 -16.34 -6.01
CA ILE A 395 -13.21 -15.45 -7.16
C ILE A 395 -12.45 -14.14 -6.95
N ASN A 396 -12.57 -13.53 -5.76
CA ASN A 396 -11.86 -12.30 -5.44
C ASN A 396 -10.34 -12.48 -5.47
N PHE A 397 -9.84 -13.62 -4.98
CA PHE A 397 -8.43 -13.98 -5.06
C PHE A 397 -7.96 -14.07 -6.53
N ILE A 398 -8.66 -14.85 -7.35
CA ILE A 398 -8.31 -15.10 -8.76
C ILE A 398 -8.39 -13.80 -9.58
N LYS A 399 -9.47 -13.02 -9.44
CA LYS A 399 -9.59 -11.70 -10.11
C LYS A 399 -8.47 -10.75 -9.70
N GLY A 400 -8.08 -10.78 -8.43
CA GLY A 400 -6.91 -10.04 -7.94
C GLY A 400 -5.63 -10.44 -8.66
N PHE A 401 -5.42 -11.74 -8.86
CA PHE A 401 -4.27 -12.29 -9.58
C PHE A 401 -4.25 -11.88 -11.06
N ILE A 402 -5.37 -12.04 -11.77
CA ILE A 402 -5.53 -11.66 -13.18
C ILE A 402 -5.23 -10.17 -13.38
N ARG A 403 -5.80 -9.30 -12.54
CA ARG A 403 -5.60 -7.83 -12.63
C ARG A 403 -4.15 -7.40 -12.38
N ARG A 404 -3.39 -8.19 -11.62
CA ARG A 404 -1.95 -7.95 -11.39
C ARG A 404 -1.12 -8.38 -12.59
N LYS A 405 -1.38 -9.57 -13.14
CA LYS A 405 -0.62 -10.14 -14.28
C LYS A 405 -0.97 -9.47 -15.63
N ARG A 406 -2.19 -8.96 -15.79
CA ARG A 406 -2.68 -8.23 -16.97
C ARG A 406 -2.49 -8.99 -18.29
N PRO A 407 -3.01 -10.23 -18.41
CA PRO A 407 -2.87 -11.02 -19.63
C PRO A 407 -3.48 -10.30 -20.83
N ARG A 408 -2.83 -10.38 -22.00
CA ARG A 408 -3.21 -9.71 -23.25
C ARG A 408 -3.57 -10.68 -24.38
N THR A 409 -3.24 -11.96 -24.22
CA THR A 409 -3.57 -13.02 -25.18
C THR A 409 -4.41 -14.11 -24.52
N ASP A 410 -5.04 -14.96 -25.33
CA ASP A 410 -5.83 -16.09 -24.84
C ASP A 410 -4.96 -17.11 -24.10
N GLU A 411 -3.75 -17.33 -24.61
CA GLU A 411 -2.73 -18.21 -24.05
C GLU A 411 -2.28 -17.69 -22.68
N GLU A 412 -2.00 -16.39 -22.58
CA GLU A 412 -1.66 -15.76 -21.30
C GLU A 412 -2.81 -15.86 -20.29
N VAL A 413 -4.07 -15.70 -20.73
CA VAL A 413 -5.23 -15.89 -19.83
C VAL A 413 -5.26 -17.30 -19.28
N LYS A 414 -5.07 -18.32 -20.12
CA LYS A 414 -5.04 -19.73 -19.67
C LYS A 414 -3.91 -19.95 -18.66
N THR A 415 -2.72 -19.45 -18.95
CA THR A 415 -1.55 -19.57 -18.06
C THR A 415 -1.81 -18.86 -16.73
N VAL A 416 -2.26 -17.61 -16.75
CA VAL A 416 -2.51 -16.81 -15.53
C VAL A 416 -3.62 -17.40 -14.68
N VAL A 417 -4.69 -17.91 -15.29
CA VAL A 417 -5.76 -18.61 -14.54
C VAL A 417 -5.21 -19.88 -13.94
N SER A 418 -4.45 -20.69 -14.68
CA SER A 418 -3.83 -21.92 -14.17
C SER A 418 -2.88 -21.66 -12.99
N GLU A 419 -2.04 -20.62 -13.08
CA GLU A 419 -1.19 -20.15 -11.99
C GLU A 419 -2.02 -19.75 -10.76
N ALA A 420 -3.06 -18.94 -10.96
CA ALA A 420 -3.93 -18.50 -9.87
C ALA A 420 -4.63 -19.68 -9.17
N MET A 421 -5.03 -20.70 -9.92
CA MET A 421 -5.65 -21.90 -9.36
C MET A 421 -4.65 -22.73 -8.58
N THR A 422 -3.43 -22.89 -9.09
CA THR A 422 -2.34 -23.59 -8.40
C THR A 422 -2.00 -22.92 -7.06
N ASP A 423 -1.97 -21.58 -7.03
CA ASP A 423 -1.75 -20.83 -5.79
C ASP A 423 -2.95 -20.90 -4.85
N LEU A 424 -4.17 -20.94 -5.37
CA LEU A 424 -5.38 -21.11 -4.57
C LEU A 424 -5.43 -22.51 -3.93
N GLN A 425 -5.00 -23.56 -4.63
CA GLN A 425 -4.92 -24.92 -4.09
C GLN A 425 -3.89 -25.04 -2.94
N LYS A 426 -2.87 -24.19 -2.89
CA LYS A 426 -1.92 -24.17 -1.76
C LYS A 426 -2.52 -23.53 -0.49
N LYS A 427 -3.61 -22.79 -0.60
CA LYS A 427 -4.26 -22.13 0.54
C LYS A 427 -5.14 -23.10 1.32
N ASP A 428 -5.33 -22.78 2.59
CA ASP A 428 -6.41 -23.33 3.38
C ASP A 428 -7.73 -22.65 2.97
N LEU A 429 -8.64 -23.42 2.39
CA LEU A 429 -9.95 -22.95 1.97
C LEU A 429 -10.98 -23.05 3.09
N THR A 430 -10.73 -23.80 4.16
CA THR A 430 -11.64 -23.93 5.30
C THR A 430 -11.89 -22.58 5.95
N GLU A 431 -10.89 -21.71 6.03
CA GLU A 431 -11.08 -20.33 6.50
C GLU A 431 -12.15 -19.57 5.71
N PHE A 432 -12.29 -19.81 4.40
CA PHE A 432 -13.31 -19.14 3.58
C PHE A 432 -14.71 -19.63 3.92
N PHE A 433 -14.88 -20.94 4.10
CA PHE A 433 -16.16 -21.53 4.49
C PHE A 433 -16.56 -21.09 5.91
N LEU A 434 -15.64 -21.16 6.87
CA LEU A 434 -15.87 -20.72 8.25
C LEU A 434 -16.18 -19.21 8.32
N HIS A 435 -15.52 -18.40 7.51
CA HIS A 435 -15.83 -16.98 7.44
C HIS A 435 -17.27 -16.73 6.96
N CYS A 436 -17.71 -17.38 5.88
CA CYS A 436 -19.09 -17.28 5.38
C CYS A 436 -20.13 -17.74 6.41
N ARG A 437 -19.81 -18.79 7.16
CA ARG A 437 -20.63 -19.31 8.26
C ARG A 437 -20.85 -18.28 9.36
N ASP A 438 -19.79 -17.56 9.75
CA ASP A 438 -19.82 -16.68 10.92
C ASP A 438 -20.16 -15.22 10.58
N ILE A 439 -20.21 -14.85 9.29
CA ILE A 439 -20.31 -13.44 8.85
C ILE A 439 -21.56 -12.71 9.34
N LEU A 440 -22.67 -13.43 9.53
CA LEU A 440 -23.94 -12.87 10.00
C LEU A 440 -24.08 -12.90 11.53
N ASN A 441 -23.01 -13.21 12.27
CA ASN A 441 -22.98 -13.26 13.75
C ASN A 441 -24.15 -14.06 14.34
N VAL A 442 -24.55 -15.14 13.69
CA VAL A 442 -25.62 -16.00 14.20
C VAL A 442 -25.08 -16.72 15.43
N LYS A 443 -25.37 -16.18 16.62
CA LYS A 443 -25.12 -16.89 17.88
C LYS A 443 -25.98 -18.14 17.87
N LEU A 444 -25.35 -19.30 17.72
CA LEU A 444 -26.00 -20.57 17.96
C LEU A 444 -26.27 -20.66 19.46
N ASN A 445 -27.51 -20.43 19.87
CA ASN A 445 -27.96 -20.75 21.22
C ASN A 445 -28.10 -22.27 21.34
N TYR A 446 -26.99 -23.00 21.33
CA TYR A 446 -27.01 -24.34 21.89
C TYR A 446 -27.13 -24.17 23.41
N LYS A 447 -28.36 -24.29 23.92
CA LYS A 447 -28.53 -24.75 25.30
C LYS A 447 -27.84 -26.10 25.35
N SER A 448 -26.62 -26.14 25.86
CA SER A 448 -25.97 -27.39 26.25
C SER A 448 -26.85 -28.01 27.33
N GLY A 449 -27.78 -28.88 26.91
CA GLY A 449 -28.35 -29.88 27.77
C GLY A 449 -27.23 -30.85 28.14
N LYS A 450 -26.63 -30.59 29.30
CA LYS A 450 -26.09 -31.66 30.13
C LYS A 450 -27.18 -32.05 31.11
#